data_AF-A0A3B8RTR5-F1
#
_entry.id   AF-A0A3B8RTR5-F1
#
_cell.length_a   1.000
_cell.length_b   1.000
_cell.length_c   1.000
_cell.angle_alpha   90.00
_cell.angle_beta   90.00
_cell.angle_gamma   90.00
#
_symmetry.space_group_name_H-M   'P 1'
#
loop_
_entity.id
_entity.type
_entity.pdbx_description
1 polymer ?
#
loop_
_entity_poly.entity_id
_entity_poly.type
_entity_poly.pdbx_seq_one_letter_code
_entity_poly.pdbx_strand_id
1 'polypeptide(L)'
;MAANKEIISNLIKSYWMEIETVINYISNSVNLDGVRAEEIKKSLSVDILEEIAHAQSLAKRIKELGGSVPGSMELKAEQKYLQTLKDTTDVVSVIEGVIQAEDGAVKQYNKLIKLCEGKDYVTQDLCIRLLGMEESHR
;
A
#
# COMPACT_ATOMS: atom_id res chain seq x y z
N MET A 1 -21.73 -15.86 0.00
CA MET A 1 -21.48 -16.02 -1.46
C MET A 1 -21.43 -14.69 -2.22
N ALA A 2 -22.25 -13.67 -1.92
CA ALA A 2 -22.11 -12.32 -2.48
C ALA A 2 -21.20 -11.39 -1.64
N ALA A 3 -21.37 -11.38 -0.31
CA ALA A 3 -20.57 -10.54 0.61
C ALA A 3 -19.05 -10.77 0.49
N ASN A 4 -18.61 -12.02 0.36
CA ASN A 4 -17.19 -12.34 0.19
C ASN A 4 -16.60 -11.78 -1.10
N LYS A 5 -17.39 -11.63 -2.18
CA LYS A 5 -16.88 -11.09 -3.46
C LYS A 5 -16.51 -9.62 -3.34
N GLU A 6 -17.31 -8.83 -2.62
CA GLU A 6 -17.03 -7.41 -2.39
C GLU A 6 -15.81 -7.22 -1.50
N ILE A 7 -15.67 -8.02 -0.44
CA ILE A 7 -14.50 -8.02 0.44
C ILE A 7 -13.25 -8.39 -0.36
N ILE A 8 -13.29 -9.50 -1.13
CA ILE A 8 -12.17 -9.91 -1.99
C ILE A 8 -11.78 -8.82 -2.97
N SER A 9 -12.74 -8.15 -3.61
CA SER A 9 -12.45 -7.05 -4.55
C SER A 9 -11.74 -5.87 -3.87
N ASN A 10 -12.15 -5.50 -2.65
CA ASN A 10 -11.49 -4.42 -1.92
C ASN A 10 -10.12 -4.84 -1.34
N LEU A 11 -9.94 -6.11 -0.99
CA LEU A 11 -8.63 -6.65 -0.63
C LEU A 11 -7.68 -6.65 -1.82
N ILE A 12 -8.15 -7.05 -3.02
CA ILE A 12 -7.35 -6.98 -4.26
C ILE A 12 -6.95 -5.53 -4.56
N LYS A 13 -7.86 -4.57 -4.36
CA LYS A 13 -7.53 -3.16 -4.50
C LYS A 13 -6.41 -2.74 -3.54
N SER A 14 -6.52 -3.11 -2.26
CA SER A 14 -5.51 -2.78 -1.25
C SER A 14 -4.17 -3.44 -1.57
N TYR A 15 -4.20 -4.70 -2.02
CA TYR A 15 -3.00 -5.42 -2.49
C TYR A 15 -2.30 -4.65 -3.61
N TRP A 16 -3.04 -4.12 -4.57
CA TRP A 16 -2.44 -3.32 -5.64
C TRP A 16 -1.90 -1.98 -5.16
N MET A 17 -2.52 -1.36 -4.16
CA MET A 17 -2.00 -0.13 -3.56
C MET A 17 -0.62 -0.39 -2.95
N GLU A 18 -0.44 -1.45 -2.16
CA GLU A 18 0.86 -1.74 -1.53
C GLU A 18 1.92 -2.15 -2.55
N ILE A 19 1.54 -2.94 -3.56
CA ILE A 19 2.48 -3.30 -4.64
C ILE A 19 2.92 -2.06 -5.43
N GLU A 20 2.01 -1.14 -5.71
CA GLU A 20 2.36 0.11 -6.39
C GLU A 20 3.25 0.99 -5.51
N THR A 21 2.97 1.08 -4.20
CA THR A 21 3.83 1.77 -3.22
C THR A 21 5.24 1.19 -3.24
N VAL A 22 5.39 -0.14 -3.19
CA VAL A 22 6.70 -0.83 -3.28
C VAL A 22 7.45 -0.44 -4.54
N ILE A 23 6.78 -0.49 -5.71
CA ILE A 23 7.40 -0.13 -7.00
C ILE A 23 7.95 1.30 -6.94
N ASN A 24 7.15 2.22 -6.41
CA ASN A 24 7.52 3.62 -6.35
C ASN A 24 8.60 3.89 -5.29
N TYR A 25 8.56 3.24 -4.12
CA TYR A 25 9.60 3.35 -3.09
C TYR A 25 10.94 2.80 -3.58
N ILE A 26 10.95 1.68 -4.31
CA ILE A 26 12.17 1.20 -4.97
C ILE A 26 12.72 2.27 -5.92
N SER A 27 11.87 2.88 -6.74
CA SER A 27 12.34 3.90 -7.67
C SER A 27 12.90 5.15 -6.95
N ASN A 28 12.16 5.68 -5.97
CA ASN A 28 12.56 6.91 -5.27
C ASN A 28 13.76 6.68 -4.34
N SER A 29 13.87 5.51 -3.69
CA SER A 29 15.02 5.16 -2.85
C SER A 29 16.33 5.01 -3.63
N VAL A 30 16.26 4.75 -4.93
CA VAL A 30 17.43 4.68 -5.82
C VAL A 30 17.73 6.04 -6.46
N ASN A 31 16.71 6.68 -7.04
CA ASN A 31 16.88 7.82 -7.92
C ASN A 31 17.02 9.16 -7.21
N LEU A 32 16.62 9.29 -5.95
CA LEU A 32 16.80 10.56 -5.23
C LEU A 32 18.30 10.86 -5.01
N ASP A 33 18.67 12.12 -5.24
CA ASP A 33 20.03 12.63 -5.15
C ASP A 33 20.15 13.77 -4.12
N GLY A 34 21.36 13.94 -3.60
CA GLY A 34 21.73 15.04 -2.72
C GLY A 34 21.71 14.70 -1.24
N VAL A 35 22.44 15.49 -0.45
CA VAL A 35 22.71 15.22 0.97
C VAL A 35 21.42 15.12 1.79
N ARG A 36 20.39 15.91 1.44
CA ARG A 36 19.09 15.91 2.13
C ARG A 36 18.24 14.67 1.82
N ALA A 37 18.54 13.95 0.73
CA ALA A 37 17.79 12.77 0.32
C ALA A 37 18.21 11.49 1.07
N GLU A 38 19.42 11.44 1.64
CA GLU A 38 19.98 10.22 2.24
C GLU A 38 19.12 9.63 3.35
N GLU A 39 18.49 10.47 4.16
CA GLU A 39 17.57 10.01 5.21
C GLU A 39 16.27 9.45 4.63
N ILE A 40 15.70 10.12 3.62
CA ILE A 40 14.48 9.67 2.95
C ILE A 40 14.72 8.36 2.19
N LYS A 41 15.84 8.22 1.49
CA LYS A 41 16.19 6.96 0.81
C LYS A 41 16.26 5.79 1.79
N LYS A 42 16.82 6.01 2.98
CA LYS A 42 16.89 5.00 4.04
C LYS A 42 15.51 4.66 4.58
N SER A 43 14.65 5.65 4.84
CA SER A 43 13.26 5.43 5.25
C SER A 43 12.52 4.58 4.23
N LEU A 44 12.48 5.03 2.97
CA LEU A 44 11.83 4.30 1.87
C LEU A 44 12.38 2.88 1.72
N SER A 45 13.70 2.68 1.92
CA SER A 45 14.31 1.35 1.84
C SER A 45 13.82 0.39 2.92
N VAL A 46 13.55 0.89 4.13
CA VAL A 46 12.95 0.11 5.22
C VAL A 46 11.50 -0.18 4.89
N ASP A 47 10.75 0.83 4.47
CA ASP A 47 9.31 0.76 4.25
C ASP A 47 8.97 -0.20 3.08
N ILE A 48 9.85 -0.37 2.09
CA ILE A 48 9.69 -1.39 1.03
C ILE A 48 9.40 -2.78 1.61
N LEU A 49 10.10 -3.18 2.67
CA LEU A 49 9.90 -4.51 3.26
C LEU A 49 8.58 -4.61 4.02
N GLU A 50 8.15 -3.51 4.64
CA GLU A 50 6.88 -3.40 5.34
C GLU A 50 5.71 -3.51 4.36
N GLU A 51 5.75 -2.75 3.27
CA GLU A 51 4.72 -2.78 2.23
C GLU A 51 4.62 -4.13 1.51
N ILE A 52 5.76 -4.82 1.31
CA ILE A 52 5.76 -6.20 0.82
C ILE A 52 5.04 -7.12 1.83
N ALA A 53 5.26 -6.94 3.13
CA ALA A 53 4.60 -7.73 4.16
C ALA A 53 3.08 -7.45 4.21
N HIS A 54 2.66 -6.21 3.99
CA HIS A 54 1.25 -5.83 3.85
C HIS A 54 0.63 -6.54 2.65
N ALA A 55 1.23 -6.40 1.47
CA ALA A 55 0.80 -7.05 0.23
C ALA A 55 0.68 -8.57 0.38
N GLN A 56 1.67 -9.22 1.00
CA GLN A 56 1.65 -10.67 1.25
C GLN A 56 0.53 -11.09 2.21
N SER A 57 0.29 -10.32 3.27
CA SER A 57 -0.80 -10.57 4.21
C SER A 57 -2.17 -10.47 3.54
N LEU A 58 -2.37 -9.45 2.70
CA LEU A 58 -3.57 -9.28 1.88
C LEU A 58 -3.74 -10.41 0.86
N ALA A 59 -2.68 -10.76 0.13
CA ALA A 59 -2.67 -11.84 -0.86
C ALA A 59 -3.08 -13.18 -0.24
N LYS A 60 -2.51 -13.51 0.93
CA LYS A 60 -2.87 -14.70 1.69
C LYS A 60 -4.37 -14.67 2.05
N ARG A 61 -4.87 -13.54 2.55
CA ARG A 61 -6.27 -13.43 2.95
C ARG A 61 -7.24 -13.54 1.76
N ILE A 62 -6.90 -12.94 0.62
CA ILE A 62 -7.65 -13.09 -0.64
C ILE A 62 -7.81 -14.58 -0.98
N LYS A 63 -6.74 -15.36 -0.90
CA LYS A 63 -6.77 -16.79 -1.20
C LYS A 63 -7.62 -17.59 -0.21
N GLU A 64 -7.51 -17.29 1.09
CA GLU A 64 -8.32 -17.94 2.14
C GLU A 64 -9.82 -17.73 1.96
N LEU A 65 -10.23 -16.56 1.44
CA LEU A 65 -11.63 -16.26 1.12
C LEU A 65 -12.12 -16.90 -0.20
N GLY A 66 -11.26 -17.64 -0.90
CA GLY A 66 -11.55 -18.29 -2.18
C GLY A 66 -11.32 -17.39 -3.40
N GLY A 67 -10.65 -16.25 -3.24
CA GLY A 67 -10.22 -15.38 -4.34
C GLY A 67 -8.96 -15.87 -5.05
N SER A 68 -8.58 -15.16 -6.11
CA SER A 68 -7.28 -15.29 -6.78
C SER A 68 -6.54 -13.97 -6.67
N VAL A 69 -5.26 -14.06 -6.31
CA VAL A 69 -4.37 -12.89 -6.28
C VAL A 69 -3.95 -12.61 -7.73
N PRO A 70 -4.12 -11.39 -8.24
CA PRO A 70 -3.82 -11.07 -9.63
C PRO A 70 -2.29 -10.96 -9.86
N GLY A 71 -1.88 -11.26 -11.09
CA GLY A 71 -0.48 -11.13 -11.54
C GLY A 71 -0.17 -9.77 -12.14
N SER A 72 1.11 -9.48 -12.42
CA SER A 72 1.58 -8.17 -12.89
C SER A 72 0.94 -7.68 -14.19
N MET A 73 0.43 -8.57 -15.04
CA MET A 73 -0.30 -8.19 -16.27
C MET A 73 -1.64 -7.47 -16.00
N GLU A 74 -2.14 -7.51 -14.77
CA GLU A 74 -3.37 -6.83 -14.35
C GLU A 74 -3.12 -5.53 -13.58
N LEU A 75 -1.85 -5.18 -13.32
CA LEU A 75 -1.50 -3.94 -12.63
C LEU A 75 -1.96 -2.73 -13.44
N LYS A 76 -2.64 -1.80 -12.77
CA LYS A 76 -3.00 -0.48 -13.29
C LYS A 76 -2.54 0.56 -12.28
N ALA A 77 -1.51 1.31 -12.65
CA ALA A 77 -0.94 2.34 -11.79
C ALA A 77 -1.93 3.51 -11.58
N GLU A 78 -2.14 3.92 -10.33
CA GLU A 78 -3.02 5.01 -9.92
C GLU A 78 -2.30 6.08 -9.06
N GLN A 79 -1.14 5.79 -8.49
CA GLN A 79 -0.38 6.68 -7.59
C GLN A 79 0.38 7.77 -8.34
N LYS A 80 -0.33 8.82 -8.76
CA LYS A 80 0.24 9.91 -9.58
C LYS A 80 1.29 10.79 -8.86
N TYR A 81 1.25 10.86 -7.53
CA TYR A 81 2.09 11.78 -6.75
C TYR A 81 3.40 11.16 -6.24
N LEU A 82 3.51 9.82 -6.25
CA LEU A 82 4.69 9.10 -5.76
C LEU A 82 5.60 8.62 -6.91
N GLN A 83 5.39 9.14 -8.11
CA GLN A 83 6.18 8.78 -9.29
C GLN A 83 7.60 9.33 -9.23
N THR A 84 8.51 8.67 -9.94
CA THR A 84 9.90 9.16 -10.10
C THR A 84 9.91 10.58 -10.65
N LEU A 85 10.61 11.48 -9.97
CA LEU A 85 10.69 12.88 -10.36
C LEU A 85 11.81 13.13 -11.38
N LYS A 86 11.59 14.12 -12.25
CA LYS A 86 12.63 14.57 -13.20
C LYS A 86 13.77 15.30 -12.47
N ASP A 87 13.42 16.07 -11.45
CA ASP A 87 14.38 16.66 -10.51
C ASP A 87 14.61 15.66 -9.38
N THR A 88 15.75 14.98 -9.40
CA THR A 88 16.11 13.96 -8.41
C THR A 88 16.43 14.57 -7.03
N THR A 89 16.52 15.89 -6.91
CA THR A 89 16.79 16.57 -5.64
C THR A 89 15.52 17.08 -4.94
N ASP A 90 14.35 16.93 -5.57
CA ASP A 90 13.07 17.35 -5.02
C ASP A 90 12.51 16.32 -4.02
N VAL A 91 13.11 16.32 -2.84
CA VAL A 91 12.71 15.46 -1.73
C VAL A 91 11.31 15.80 -1.20
N VAL A 92 10.87 17.06 -1.33
CA VAL A 92 9.58 17.52 -0.80
C VAL A 92 8.43 16.86 -1.55
N SER A 93 8.49 16.85 -2.89
CA SER A 93 7.48 16.19 -3.70
C SER A 93 7.39 14.68 -3.43
N VAL A 94 8.51 14.01 -3.12
CA VAL A 94 8.48 12.58 -2.73
C VAL A 94 7.77 12.40 -1.39
N ILE A 95 8.07 13.23 -0.39
CA ILE A 95 7.39 13.19 0.92
C ILE A 95 5.89 13.43 0.77
N GLU A 96 5.49 14.41 -0.04
CA GLU A 96 4.07 14.65 -0.35
C GLU A 96 3.42 13.44 -1.05
N GLY A 97 4.17 12.78 -1.94
CA GLY A 97 3.75 11.54 -2.58
C GLY A 97 3.52 10.40 -1.58
N VAL A 98 4.43 10.23 -0.61
CA VAL A 98 4.34 9.23 0.46
C VAL A 98 3.07 9.48 1.25
N ILE A 99 2.89 10.70 1.77
CA ILE A 99 1.71 11.08 2.56
C ILE A 99 0.41 10.80 1.79
N GLN A 100 0.37 11.05 0.48
CA GLN A 100 -0.82 10.73 -0.31
C GLN A 100 -1.07 9.23 -0.50
N ALA A 101 -0.02 8.41 -0.63
CA ALA A 101 -0.16 6.96 -0.67
C ALA A 101 -0.71 6.42 0.66
N GLU A 102 -0.12 6.86 1.78
CA GLU A 102 -0.54 6.53 3.14
C GLU A 102 -1.99 6.93 3.42
N ASP A 103 -2.36 8.17 3.10
CA ASP A 103 -3.74 8.64 3.21
C ASP A 103 -4.72 7.81 2.37
N GLY A 104 -4.25 7.32 1.22
CA GLY A 104 -4.99 6.39 0.37
C GLY A 104 -5.22 5.06 1.07
N ALA A 105 -4.15 4.44 1.57
CA ALA A 105 -4.17 3.17 2.28
C ALA A 105 -5.08 3.23 3.53
N VAL A 106 -4.89 4.24 4.38
CA VAL A 106 -5.72 4.51 5.57
C VAL A 106 -7.21 4.59 5.20
N LYS A 107 -7.58 5.35 4.16
CA LYS A 107 -8.98 5.46 3.70
C LYS A 107 -9.51 4.11 3.23
N GLN A 108 -8.70 3.35 2.50
CA GLN A 108 -9.09 2.05 1.96
C GLN A 108 -9.25 1.00 3.07
N TYR A 109 -8.36 0.97 4.07
CA TYR A 109 -8.48 0.08 5.22
C TYR A 109 -9.69 0.42 6.08
N ASN A 110 -9.92 1.70 6.38
CA ASN A 110 -11.14 2.13 7.09
C ASN A 110 -12.43 1.70 6.36
N LYS A 111 -12.44 1.75 5.02
CA LYS A 111 -13.55 1.23 4.22
C LYS A 111 -13.71 -0.28 4.36
N LEU A 112 -12.62 -1.04 4.28
CA LEU A 112 -12.63 -2.50 4.45
C LEU A 112 -13.09 -2.93 5.84
N ILE A 113 -12.62 -2.25 6.90
CA ILE A 113 -13.02 -2.52 8.29
C ILE A 113 -14.54 -2.42 8.43
N LYS A 114 -15.15 -1.35 7.91
CA LYS A 114 -16.61 -1.17 7.91
C LYS A 114 -17.33 -2.20 7.05
N LEU A 115 -16.75 -2.59 5.92
CA LEU A 115 -17.33 -3.61 5.04
C LEU A 115 -17.40 -4.99 5.71
N CYS A 116 -16.41 -5.31 6.54
CA CYS A 116 -16.28 -6.59 7.24
C CYS A 116 -17.10 -6.67 8.53
N GLU A 117 -17.56 -5.54 9.07
CA GLU A 117 -18.33 -5.45 10.32
C GLU A 117 -19.53 -6.42 10.33
N GLY A 118 -19.64 -7.23 11.39
CA GLY A 118 -20.70 -8.23 11.54
C GLY A 118 -20.64 -9.42 10.57
N LYS A 119 -19.61 -9.52 9.70
CA LYS A 119 -19.56 -10.50 8.59
C LYS A 119 -18.25 -11.29 8.54
N ASP A 120 -17.11 -10.64 8.71
CA ASP A 120 -15.78 -11.24 8.55
C ASP A 120 -14.77 -10.59 9.50
N TYR A 121 -14.83 -10.99 10.77
CA TYR A 121 -13.97 -10.42 11.82
C TYR A 121 -12.48 -10.72 11.60
N VAL A 122 -12.12 -11.79 10.90
CA VAL A 122 -10.72 -12.14 10.63
C VAL A 122 -10.12 -11.20 9.58
N THR A 123 -10.87 -10.88 8.51
CA THR A 123 -10.44 -9.83 7.58
C THR A 123 -10.45 -8.46 8.24
N GLN A 124 -11.45 -8.20 9.09
CA GLN A 124 -11.51 -6.93 9.83
C GLN A 124 -10.28 -6.72 10.72
N ASP A 125 -9.90 -7.72 11.52
CA ASP A 125 -8.71 -7.68 12.36
C ASP A 125 -7.44 -7.42 11.53
N LEU A 126 -7.28 -8.12 10.41
CA LEU A 126 -6.17 -7.87 9.49
C LEU A 126 -6.14 -6.39 9.05
N CYS A 127 -7.26 -5.84 8.61
CA CYS A 127 -7.31 -4.45 8.16
C CYS A 127 -7.09 -3.45 9.31
N ILE A 128 -7.50 -3.76 10.55
CA ILE A 128 -7.20 -2.93 11.72
C ILE A 128 -5.70 -2.91 12.01
N ARG A 129 -5.04 -4.08 11.94
CA ARG A 129 -3.59 -4.15 12.16
C ARG A 129 -2.81 -3.39 11.10
N LEU A 130 -3.15 -3.55 9.82
CA LEU A 130 -2.52 -2.80 8.73
C LEU A 130 -2.78 -1.30 8.87
N LEU A 131 -4.01 -0.89 9.17
CA LEU A 131 -4.33 0.51 9.47
C LEU A 131 -3.45 1.10 10.58
N GLY A 132 -3.22 0.35 11.66
CA GLY A 132 -2.37 0.80 12.75
C GLY A 132 -0.90 0.98 12.36
N MET A 133 -0.42 0.21 11.37
CA MET A 133 0.92 0.37 10.80
C MET A 133 0.98 1.64 9.93
N GLU A 134 0.03 1.85 9.02
CA GLU A 134 -0.02 3.08 8.19
C GLU A 134 -0.18 4.36 9.03
N GLU A 135 -0.98 4.32 10.10
CA GLU A 135 -1.13 5.47 10.99
C GLU A 135 0.15 5.78 11.78
N SER A 136 1.07 4.82 11.90
CA SER A 136 2.37 5.02 12.56
C SER A 136 3.42 5.67 11.65
N HIS A 137 3.23 5.63 10.32
CA HIS A 137 4.08 6.28 9.32
C HIS A 137 3.80 7.78 9.16
N ARG A 138 2.68 8.26 9.69
CA ARG A 138 2.25 9.67 9.60
C ARG A 138 3.01 10.64 10.50
#